data_AF-A0A847AN72-F1
#
_entry.id   AF-A0A847AN72-F1
#
_cell.length_a   1.000
_cell.length_b   1.000
_cell.length_c   1.000
_cell.angle_alpha   90.00
_cell.angle_beta   90.00
_cell.angle_gamma   90.00
#
_symmetry.space_group_name_H-M   'P 1'
#
loop_
_entity.id
_entity.type
_entity.pdbx_description
1 polymer ?
#
loop_
_entity_poly.entity_id
_entity_poly.type
_entity_poly.pdbx_seq_one_letter_code
_entity_poly.pdbx_strand_id
1 'polypeptide(L)'
;SGTQGVPLFFNIEKKWGDNDFPMKGIVAAGVLEGNIAGANHAKMVIIGDGDFAINGQGQQAQQLSPDNVNLLANSIDWLSDDTGLIELRTRGITSRLLNHVEDGKKNFLKWLNVLLPVILIIMYGVLRSQQNRIKREKRRLEHYNR
;
A
#
# COMPACT_ATOMS: atom_id res chain seq x y z
N SER A 1 2.80 -20.44 7.37
CA SER A 1 3.58 -20.07 6.17
C SER A 1 2.66 -19.49 5.13
N GLY A 2 3.09 -18.43 4.43
CA GLY A 2 2.27 -17.56 3.59
C GLY A 2 1.65 -18.19 2.33
N THR A 3 1.55 -19.51 2.26
CA THR A 3 0.86 -20.24 1.18
C THR A 3 -0.54 -20.73 1.57
N GLN A 4 -0.86 -20.77 2.87
CA GLN A 4 -2.16 -21.19 3.38
C GLN A 4 -2.98 -19.96 3.77
N GLY A 5 -4.22 -19.86 3.26
CA GLY A 5 -5.15 -18.80 3.64
C GLY A 5 -5.42 -18.80 5.15
N VAL A 6 -5.65 -17.62 5.72
CA VAL A 6 -5.88 -17.46 7.16
C VAL A 6 -6.98 -18.41 7.62
N PRO A 7 -6.67 -19.38 8.51
CA PRO A 7 -7.65 -20.37 8.90
C PRO A 7 -8.67 -19.75 9.87
N LEU A 8 -9.95 -20.12 9.73
CA LEU A 8 -11.01 -19.72 10.65
C LEU A 8 -10.90 -20.42 12.01
N PHE A 9 -10.23 -21.57 12.05
CA PHE A 9 -9.99 -22.36 13.26
C PHE A 9 -8.55 -22.83 13.31
N PHE A 10 -7.87 -22.59 14.43
CA PHE A 10 -6.50 -23.03 14.65
C PHE A 10 -6.49 -24.44 15.25
N ASN A 11 -5.95 -25.41 14.51
CA ASN A 11 -5.79 -26.76 15.03
C ASN A 11 -4.48 -26.86 15.84
N ILE A 12 -4.61 -27.00 17.16
CA ILE A 12 -3.49 -27.08 18.10
C ILE A 12 -2.73 -28.41 17.96
N GLU A 13 -3.38 -29.47 17.47
CA GLU A 13 -2.76 -30.79 17.27
C GLU A 13 -2.02 -30.90 15.93
N LYS A 14 -2.00 -29.84 15.11
CA LYS A 14 -1.31 -29.86 13.81
C LYS A 14 0.19 -30.07 14.02
N LYS A 15 0.71 -31.19 13.50
CA LYS A 15 2.15 -31.43 13.38
C LYS A 15 2.67 -30.72 12.14
N TRP A 16 3.44 -29.67 12.38
CA TRP A 16 4.07 -28.88 11.32
C TRP A 16 5.26 -29.64 10.73
N GLY A 17 5.38 -29.67 9.40
CA GLY A 17 6.53 -30.25 8.69
C GLY A 17 7.16 -29.27 7.70
N ASP A 18 8.29 -29.66 7.10
CA ASP A 18 9.04 -28.79 6.16
C ASP A 18 8.19 -28.35 4.95
N ASN A 19 7.27 -29.21 4.51
CA ASN A 19 6.34 -28.90 3.41
C ASN A 19 5.35 -27.77 3.76
N ASP A 20 5.10 -27.50 5.05
CA ASP A 20 4.28 -26.36 5.48
C ASP A 20 5.04 -25.04 5.33
N PHE A 21 6.38 -25.04 5.22
CA PHE A 21 7.21 -23.82 5.13
C PHE A 21 8.04 -23.79 3.84
N PRO A 22 7.39 -23.72 2.66
CA PRO A 22 8.10 -23.77 1.38
C PRO A 22 8.97 -22.53 1.10
N MET A 23 8.77 -21.45 1.84
CA MET A 23 9.51 -20.20 1.68
C MET A 23 10.65 -20.12 2.69
N LYS A 24 11.83 -19.68 2.23
CA LYS A 24 13.03 -19.47 3.05
C LYS A 24 13.39 -17.99 3.10
N GLY A 25 14.07 -17.55 4.17
CA GLY A 25 14.52 -16.17 4.31
C GLY A 25 13.41 -15.16 4.58
N ILE A 26 12.25 -15.60 5.11
CA ILE A 26 11.21 -14.69 5.58
C ILE A 26 11.62 -14.17 6.94
N VAL A 27 11.79 -12.85 7.04
CA VAL A 27 11.96 -12.18 8.32
C VAL A 27 10.65 -12.27 9.10
N ALA A 28 10.69 -12.95 10.24
CA ALA A 28 9.58 -12.99 11.18
C ALA A 28 9.83 -11.96 12.29
N ALA A 29 8.78 -11.24 12.68
CA ALA A 29 8.79 -10.37 13.85
C ALA A 29 7.59 -10.69 14.74
N GLY A 30 7.77 -10.56 16.05
CA GLY A 30 6.74 -10.83 17.03
C GLY A 30 6.93 -9.98 18.28
N VAL A 31 5.83 -9.76 19.00
CA VAL A 31 5.84 -9.08 20.30
C VAL A 31 5.22 -10.00 21.34
N LEU A 32 5.74 -9.92 22.56
CA LEU A 32 5.24 -10.64 23.73
C LEU A 32 5.10 -9.65 24.87
N GLU A 33 3.96 -9.70 25.56
CA GLU A 33 3.68 -8.87 26.72
C GLU A 33 3.05 -9.74 27.81
N GLY A 34 3.52 -9.60 29.05
CA GLY A 34 2.97 -10.31 30.19
C GLY A 34 4.01 -10.60 31.27
N ASN A 35 3.71 -11.54 32.15
CA ASN A 35 4.59 -11.95 33.25
C ASN A 35 5.67 -12.91 32.73
N ILE A 36 6.65 -12.36 32.03
CA ILE A 36 7.71 -13.12 31.37
C ILE A 36 8.83 -13.48 32.36
N ALA A 37 9.12 -12.59 33.32
CA ALA A 37 10.17 -12.77 34.33
C ALA A 37 9.60 -12.60 35.75
N GLY A 38 8.87 -13.60 36.23
CA GLY A 38 8.27 -13.60 37.57
C GLY A 38 6.97 -12.81 37.63
N ALA A 39 6.77 -12.03 38.69
CA ALA A 39 5.52 -11.28 38.91
C ALA A 39 5.48 -9.92 38.19
N ASN A 40 6.57 -9.51 37.55
CA ASN A 40 6.65 -8.23 36.87
C ASN A 40 6.16 -8.35 35.43
N HIS A 41 5.29 -7.43 35.03
CA HIS A 41 4.92 -7.25 33.63
C HIS A 41 6.14 -6.84 32.83
N ALA A 42 6.40 -7.56 31.74
CA ALA A 42 7.50 -7.35 30.84
C ALA A 42 6.99 -7.36 29.40
N LYS A 43 7.68 -6.57 28.56
CA LYS A 43 7.45 -6.48 27.12
C LYS A 43 8.70 -6.95 26.40
N MET A 44 8.51 -7.66 25.28
CA MET A 44 9.61 -8.18 24.46
C MET A 44 9.24 -8.04 22.99
N VAL A 45 10.17 -7.54 22.19
CA VAL A 45 10.09 -7.49 20.73
C VAL A 45 11.17 -8.43 20.17
N ILE A 46 10.78 -9.30 19.24
CA ILE A 46 11.67 -10.26 18.59
C ILE A 46 11.62 -10.02 17.09
N ILE A 47 12.77 -9.85 16.46
CA ILE A 47 12.93 -9.70 15.01
C ILE A 47 13.98 -10.72 14.57
N GLY A 48 13.62 -11.58 13.61
CA GLY A 48 14.45 -12.70 13.15
C GLY A 48 15.59 -12.32 12.21
N ASP A 49 15.74 -11.04 11.91
CA ASP A 49 16.80 -10.47 11.07
C ASP A 49 17.48 -9.36 11.87
N GLY A 50 18.80 -9.45 12.04
CA GLY A 50 19.61 -8.46 12.77
C GLY A 50 20.20 -7.37 11.87
N ASP A 51 20.26 -7.61 10.56
CA ASP A 51 20.90 -6.69 9.62
C ASP A 51 20.01 -5.46 9.34
N PHE A 52 18.71 -5.54 9.66
CA PHE A 52 17.77 -4.43 9.45
C PHE A 52 18.15 -3.14 10.21
N ALA A 53 18.86 -3.26 11.34
CA ALA A 53 19.22 -2.14 12.22
C ALA A 53 20.66 -1.63 12.01
N ILE A 54 21.43 -2.24 11.10
CA ILE A 54 22.87 -1.99 10.95
C ILE A 54 23.15 -1.34 9.58
N ASN A 55 23.90 -0.23 9.55
CA ASN A 55 24.27 0.47 8.31
C ASN A 55 25.53 -0.10 7.64
N GLY A 56 26.16 -1.12 8.22
CA GLY A 56 27.53 -1.54 7.88
C GLY A 56 28.58 -0.52 8.34
N GLN A 57 29.86 -0.79 8.07
CA GLN A 57 30.99 0.11 8.37
C GLN A 57 31.90 0.26 7.15
N GLY A 58 32.45 1.47 6.93
CA GLY A 58 33.42 1.73 5.86
C GLY A 58 32.80 1.89 4.47
N GLN A 59 33.48 1.38 3.43
CA GLN A 59 33.08 1.54 2.01
C GLN A 59 31.82 0.74 1.60
N GLN A 60 31.35 -0.16 2.47
CA GLN A 60 30.14 -0.96 2.27
C GLN A 60 28.95 -0.42 3.08
N ALA A 61 29.03 0.83 3.57
CA ALA A 61 27.93 1.46 4.28
C ALA A 61 26.69 1.51 3.38
N GLN A 62 25.67 0.73 3.72
CA GLN A 62 24.41 0.70 3.01
C GLN A 62 23.46 1.65 3.73
N GLN A 63 22.86 2.57 2.97
CA GLN A 63 21.87 3.47 3.52
C GLN A 63 20.74 2.67 4.17
N LEU A 64 20.63 2.77 5.50
CA LEU A 64 19.55 2.16 6.26
C LEU A 64 18.20 2.59 5.67
N SER A 65 17.34 1.60 5.43
CA SER A 65 15.97 1.88 5.00
C SER A 65 15.27 2.72 6.07
N PRO A 66 14.65 3.86 5.69
CA PRO A 66 13.85 4.66 6.62
C PRO A 66 12.79 3.84 7.36
N ASP A 67 12.24 2.81 6.71
CA ASP A 67 11.22 1.94 7.30
C ASP A 67 11.79 1.05 8.41
N ASN A 68 13.04 0.57 8.27
CA ASN A 68 13.71 -0.21 9.30
C ASN A 68 14.04 0.66 10.52
N VAL A 69 14.49 1.88 10.27
CA VAL A 69 14.75 2.86 11.34
C VAL A 69 13.46 3.20 12.08
N ASN A 70 12.37 3.42 11.35
CA ASN A 70 11.06 3.65 11.94
C ASN A 70 10.57 2.44 12.76
N LEU A 71 10.73 1.22 12.25
CA LEU A 71 10.36 0.01 13.00
C LEU A 71 11.13 -0.10 14.32
N LEU A 72 12.44 0.15 14.28
CA LEU A 72 13.29 0.13 15.48
C LEU A 72 12.86 1.22 16.48
N ALA A 73 12.68 2.45 16.01
CA ALA A 73 12.27 3.57 16.87
C ALA A 73 10.91 3.30 17.53
N ASN A 74 9.92 2.82 16.77
CA ASN A 74 8.61 2.46 17.32
C ASN A 74 8.68 1.27 18.30
N SER A 75 9.60 0.33 18.07
CA SER A 75 9.81 -0.81 18.97
C SER A 75 10.40 -0.35 20.31
N ILE A 76 11.36 0.58 20.28
CA ILE A 76 11.94 1.19 21.49
C ILE A 76 10.88 2.02 22.23
N ASP A 77 10.11 2.84 21.50
CA ASP A 77 9.01 3.62 22.08
C ASP A 77 8.00 2.70 22.79
N TRP A 78 7.65 1.55 22.17
CA TRP A 78 6.73 0.58 22.77
C TRP A 78 7.29 -0.14 24.00
N LEU A 79 8.58 -0.49 23.97
CA LEU A 79 9.27 -1.11 25.09
C LEU A 79 9.48 -0.15 26.26
N SER A 80 9.63 1.14 25.98
CA SER A 80 9.87 2.18 27.00
C SER A 80 8.59 2.81 27.55
N ASP A 81 7.42 2.57 26.95
CA ASP A 81 6.15 3.10 27.43
C ASP A 81 5.60 2.22 28.57
N ASP A 82 5.88 2.66 29.81
CA ASP A 82 5.33 2.10 31.06
C ASP A 82 3.90 2.57 31.36
N THR A 83 3.33 3.48 30.55
CA THR A 83 2.08 4.19 30.90
C THR A 83 0.83 3.70 30.17
N GLY A 84 0.97 2.78 29.21
CA GLY A 84 -0.15 2.30 28.38
C GLY A 84 -0.72 3.35 27.42
N LEU A 85 -0.04 4.49 27.24
CA LEU A 85 -0.49 5.59 26.36
C LEU A 85 -0.38 5.22 24.87
N ILE A 86 0.41 4.22 24.50
CA ILE A 86 0.41 3.65 23.13
C ILE A 86 -0.90 2.94 22.77
N GLU A 87 -1.61 2.31 23.73
CA GLU A 87 -2.95 1.75 23.43
C GLU A 87 -3.93 2.85 23.01
N LEU A 88 -3.80 4.05 23.57
CA LEU A 88 -4.62 5.21 23.21
C LEU A 88 -4.16 5.85 21.89
N ARG A 89 -2.90 5.66 21.47
CA ARG A 89 -2.40 6.03 20.13
C ARG A 89 -2.86 5.06 19.02
N THR A 90 -3.43 3.90 19.36
CA THR A 90 -3.95 2.94 18.37
C THR A 90 -5.28 3.41 17.74
N ARG A 91 -5.91 4.46 18.29
CA ARG A 91 -7.03 5.15 17.62
C ARG A 91 -6.60 6.35 16.75
N GLY A 92 -5.29 6.62 16.64
CA GLY A 92 -4.76 7.77 15.91
C GLY A 92 -3.63 7.46 14.92
N ILE A 93 -3.19 6.20 14.80
CA ILE A 93 -2.26 5.78 13.74
C ILE A 93 -3.12 5.18 12.63
N THR A 94 -3.73 6.08 11.86
CA THR A 94 -3.94 5.78 10.45
C THR A 94 -2.56 5.40 9.91
N SER A 95 -2.39 4.11 9.67
CA SER A 95 -1.45 3.60 8.70
C SER A 95 -1.38 4.62 7.57
N ARG A 96 -0.31 5.40 7.44
CA ARG A 96 -0.07 6.14 6.19
C ARG A 96 0.44 5.12 5.17
N LEU A 97 -0.45 4.18 4.85
CA LEU A 97 -0.48 3.43 3.62
C LEU A 97 -0.76 4.46 2.52
N LEU A 98 0.31 4.82 1.82
CA LEU A 98 0.37 5.79 0.73
C LEU A 98 0.01 7.24 1.11
N ASN A 99 0.87 8.16 0.67
CA ASN A 99 0.69 9.60 0.68
C ASN A 99 -0.79 10.03 0.57
N HIS A 100 -1.23 10.84 1.53
CA HIS A 100 -2.50 11.58 1.49
C HIS A 100 -2.41 12.62 0.36
N VAL A 101 -2.54 12.16 -0.88
CA VAL A 101 -2.83 13.03 -2.02
C VAL A 101 -4.31 13.34 -1.93
N GLU A 102 -4.62 14.61 -1.67
CA GLU A 102 -5.96 15.21 -1.66
C GLU A 102 -6.94 14.45 -2.57
N ASP A 103 -7.85 13.69 -1.95
CA ASP A 103 -8.66 12.66 -2.62
C ASP A 103 -9.45 13.22 -3.81
N GLY A 104 -9.83 14.50 -3.74
CA GLY A 104 -10.49 15.22 -4.83
C GLY A 104 -9.63 15.34 -6.09
N LYS A 105 -8.35 15.70 -5.96
CA LYS A 105 -7.42 15.81 -7.09
C LYS A 105 -7.11 14.44 -7.70
N LYS A 106 -6.94 13.42 -6.87
CA LYS A 106 -6.67 12.05 -7.33
C LYS A 106 -7.86 11.47 -8.11
N ASN A 107 -9.07 11.68 -7.62
CA ASN A 107 -10.28 11.22 -8.31
C ASN A 107 -10.52 12.00 -9.61
N PHE A 108 -10.31 13.33 -9.60
CA PHE A 108 -10.38 14.15 -10.80
C PHE A 108 -9.39 13.69 -11.88
N LEU A 109 -8.11 13.50 -11.53
CA LEU A 109 -7.09 13.04 -12.47
C LEU A 109 -7.40 11.65 -13.04
N LYS A 110 -7.95 10.75 -12.22
CA LYS A 110 -8.36 9.42 -12.65
C LYS A 110 -9.50 9.48 -13.67
N TRP A 111 -10.56 10.23 -13.37
CA TRP A 111 -11.70 10.36 -14.28
C TRP A 111 -11.38 11.20 -15.51
N LEU A 112 -10.53 12.22 -15.38
CA LEU A 112 -10.05 13.01 -16.52
C LEU A 112 -9.34 12.11 -17.52
N ASN A 113 -8.41 11.27 -17.08
CA ASN A 113 -7.65 10.40 -17.98
C ASN A 113 -8.54 9.35 -18.68
N VAL A 114 -9.63 8.91 -18.03
CA VAL A 114 -10.59 7.96 -18.61
C VAL A 114 -11.56 8.65 -19.58
N LEU A 115 -12.11 9.81 -19.22
CA LEU A 115 -13.15 10.49 -19.99
C LEU A 115 -12.60 11.32 -21.16
N LEU A 116 -11.41 11.91 -21.00
CA LEU A 116 -10.79 12.76 -22.01
C LEU A 116 -10.64 12.08 -23.39
N PRO A 117 -10.09 10.85 -23.52
CA PRO A 117 -10.03 10.18 -24.82
C PRO A 117 -11.41 9.88 -25.40
N VAL A 118 -12.39 9.52 -24.57
CA VAL A 118 -13.77 9.24 -25.02
C VAL A 118 -14.43 10.51 -25.58
N ILE A 119 -14.29 11.64 -24.87
CA ILE A 119 -14.83 12.94 -25.30
C ILE A 119 -14.19 13.39 -26.61
N LEU A 120 -12.87 13.21 -26.77
CA LEU A 120 -12.16 13.57 -28.00
C LEU A 120 -12.69 12.80 -29.22
N ILE A 121 -12.95 11.49 -29.07
CA ILE A 121 -13.51 10.66 -30.15
C ILE A 121 -14.92 11.13 -30.52
N ILE A 122 -15.78 11.40 -29.53
CA ILE A 122 -17.14 11.87 -29.76
C ILE A 122 -17.12 13.23 -30.46
N MET A 123 -16.31 14.17 -29.97
CA MET A 123 -16.20 15.51 -30.54
C MET A 123 -15.71 15.46 -31.99
N TYR A 124 -14.67 14.65 -32.26
CA TYR A 124 -14.19 14.42 -33.62
C TYR A 124 -15.29 13.84 -34.52
N GLY A 125 -16.05 12.86 -34.04
CA GLY A 125 -17.18 12.27 -34.77
C GLY A 125 -18.27 13.28 -35.12
N VAL A 126 -18.66 14.13 -34.17
CA VAL A 126 -19.66 15.18 -34.38
C VAL A 126 -19.17 16.23 -35.36
N LEU A 127 -17.95 16.74 -35.19
CA LEU A 127 -17.36 17.72 -36.11
C LEU A 127 -17.28 17.18 -37.54
N ARG A 128 -16.83 15.93 -37.70
CA ARG A 128 -16.79 15.25 -39.00
C ARG A 128 -18.18 15.10 -39.61
N SER A 129 -19.18 14.73 -38.81
CA SER A 129 -20.57 14.60 -39.26
C SER A 129 -21.14 15.96 -39.73
N GLN A 130 -20.95 17.01 -38.94
CA GLN A 130 -21.43 18.36 -39.28
C GLN A 130 -20.78 18.89 -40.56
N GLN A 131 -19.47 18.73 -40.72
CA GLN A 131 -18.78 19.10 -41.96
C GLN A 131 -19.33 18.33 -43.18
N ASN A 132 -19.64 17.04 -43.01
CA ASN A 132 -20.22 16.23 -44.07
C ASN A 132 -21.65 16.66 -44.43
N ARG A 133 -22.45 17.13 -43.46
CA ARG A 133 -23.80 17.66 -43.71
C ARG A 133 -23.75 18.96 -44.49
N ILE A 134 -22.89 19.90 -44.09
CA ILE A 134 -22.70 21.19 -44.78
C ILE A 134 -22.23 20.97 -46.23
N LYS A 135 -21.29 20.05 -46.46
CA LYS A 135 -20.85 19.70 -47.83
C LYS A 135 -21.98 19.10 -48.68
N ARG A 136 -22.88 18.30 -48.09
CA ARG A 136 -24.05 17.76 -48.81
C ARG A 136 -25.05 18.85 -49.18
N GLU A 137 -25.27 19.82 -48.29
CA GLU A 137 -26.18 20.95 -48.56
C GLU A 137 -25.65 21.88 -49.65
N LYS A 138 -24.35 22.22 -49.62
CA LYS A 138 -23.73 23.01 -50.70
C LYS A 138 -23.88 22.34 -52.07
N ARG A 139 -23.64 21.04 -52.16
CA ARG A 139 -23.84 20.27 -53.41
C ARG A 139 -25.30 20.26 -53.87
N ARG A 140 -26.28 20.23 -52.97
CA ARG A 140 -27.70 20.32 -53.33
C ARG A 140 -28.07 21.71 -53.84
N LEU A 141 -27.58 22.77 -53.22
CA LEU A 141 -27.82 24.15 -53.65
C LEU A 141 -27.20 24.44 -55.02
N GLU A 142 -25.98 23.96 -55.27
CA GLU A 142 -25.31 24.08 -56.58
C GLU A 142 -26.07 23.36 -57.71
N HIS A 143 -26.72 22.23 -57.41
CA HIS A 143 -27.58 21.53 -58.36
C HIS A 143 -28.95 22.20 -58.60
N TYR A 144 -29.43 23.01 -57.66
CA TYR A 144 -30.71 23.73 -57.79
C TYR A 144 -30.57 25.07 -58.53
N ASN A 145 -29.36 25.64 -58.55
CA ASN A 145 -29.06 26.95 -59.16
C ASN A 145 -28.44 26.85 -60.57
N ARG A 146 -28.50 25.67 -61.21
CA ARG A 146 -28.19 25.43 -62.62
C ARG A 146 -29.48 25.03 -63.33
#